data_AF-A0A7W0K934-F1
#
_entry.id   AF-A0A7W0K934-F1
#
_cell.length_a   1.000
_cell.length_b   1.000
_cell.length_c   1.000
_cell.angle_alpha   90.00
_cell.angle_beta   90.00
_cell.angle_gamma   90.00
#
_symmetry.space_group_name_H-M   'P 1'
#
loop_
_entity.id
_entity.type
_entity.pdbx_description
1 polymer ?
#
loop_
_entity_poly.entity_id
_entity_poly.type
_entity_poly.pdbx_seq_one_letter_code
_entity_poly.pdbx_strand_id
1 'polypeptide(L)'
;MQQRLTRTGWMRSVDKMVRWGATVEAAEREPMLDYLAAHFAQKPVSSHIVATSGSEAIYKRACLSCHEDDIIESQRLARAGWVRSVEKMMRWGADVPAADKDPLIDYLAARYPPR
;
A
#
# COMPACT_ATOMS: atom_id res chain seq x y z
N MET A 1 10.04 -11.69 20.04
CA MET A 1 9.36 -10.99 18.92
C MET A 1 10.43 -10.21 18.15
N GLN A 2 10.73 -10.59 16.90
CA GLN A 2 11.80 -9.96 16.11
C GLN A 2 11.20 -8.82 15.27
N GLN A 3 11.73 -7.60 15.40
CA GLN A 3 11.35 -6.48 14.53
C GLN A 3 11.88 -6.71 13.11
N ARG A 4 11.08 -6.31 12.11
CA ARG A 4 11.46 -6.36 10.70
C ARG A 4 11.10 -5.03 10.05
N LEU A 5 12.08 -4.31 9.49
CA LEU A 5 11.93 -2.95 9.00
C LEU A 5 12.62 -2.78 7.64
N THR A 6 12.30 -1.71 6.91
CA THR A 6 13.12 -1.26 5.77
C THR A 6 14.44 -0.66 6.25
N ARG A 7 15.40 -0.45 5.34
CA ARG A 7 16.67 0.25 5.66
C ARG A 7 16.42 1.61 6.34
N THR A 8 15.47 2.39 5.83
CA THR A 8 15.07 3.67 6.43
C THR A 8 14.43 3.49 7.81
N GLY A 9 13.65 2.41 8.01
CA GLY A 9 13.10 2.08 9.32
C GLY A 9 14.19 1.72 10.33
N TRP A 10 15.17 0.92 9.93
CA TRP A 10 16.34 0.60 10.76
C TRP A 10 17.16 1.84 11.12
N MET A 11 17.37 2.75 10.17
CA MET A 11 18.04 4.03 10.42
C MET A 11 17.36 4.82 11.54
N ARG A 12 16.04 4.97 11.49
CA ARG A 12 15.26 5.68 12.51
C ARG A 12 15.33 5.00 13.88
N SER A 13 15.33 3.66 13.91
CA SER A 13 15.48 2.90 15.15
C SER A 13 16.87 3.10 15.76
N VAL A 14 17.94 3.05 14.95
CA VAL A 14 19.31 3.30 15.41
C VAL A 14 19.48 4.73 15.92
N ASP A 15 18.96 5.73 15.20
CA ASP A 15 18.95 7.14 15.65
C ASP A 15 18.26 7.31 17.01
N LYS A 16 17.17 6.58 17.22
CA LYS A 16 16.45 6.58 18.49
C LYS A 16 17.28 5.96 19.62
N MET A 17 18.00 4.87 19.35
CA MET A 17 18.87 4.25 20.36
C MET A 17 20.04 5.16 20.72
N VAL A 18 20.65 5.84 19.74
CA VAL A 18 21.70 6.82 19.97
C VAL A 18 21.18 7.97 20.84
N ARG A 19 19.98 8.47 20.53
CA ARG A 19 19.31 9.48 21.37
C ARG A 19 19.02 9.00 22.80
N TRP A 20 18.87 7.70 23.01
CA TRP A 20 18.70 7.08 24.33
C TRP A 20 20.03 6.68 25.00
N GLY A 21 21.16 7.06 24.41
CA GLY A 21 22.49 6.88 25.00
C GLY A 21 23.30 5.71 24.43
N ALA A 22 22.86 5.06 23.36
CA ALA A 22 23.71 4.11 22.65
C ALA A 22 24.86 4.86 21.92
N THR A 23 26.07 4.36 22.04
CA THR A 23 27.24 4.90 21.32
C THR A 23 27.41 4.14 20.01
N VAL A 24 27.27 4.85 18.89
CA VAL A 24 27.51 4.31 17.54
C VAL A 24 28.33 5.35 16.79
N GLU A 25 29.53 4.96 16.35
CA GLU A 25 30.39 5.85 15.56
C GLU A 25 29.85 6.04 14.15
N ALA A 26 30.08 7.22 13.58
CA ALA A 26 29.58 7.56 12.24
C ALA A 26 30.06 6.59 11.15
N ALA A 27 31.28 6.06 11.29
CA ALA A 27 31.87 5.10 10.36
C ALA A 27 31.25 3.70 10.45
N GLU A 28 30.75 3.31 11.62
CA GLU A 28 30.15 1.98 11.87
C GLU A 28 28.64 1.96 11.62
N ARG A 29 28.03 3.14 11.58
CA ARG A 29 26.61 3.32 11.35
C ARG A 29 26.16 2.73 10.02
N GLU A 30 26.79 3.09 8.90
CA GLU A 30 26.34 2.64 7.58
C GLU A 30 26.44 1.10 7.40
N PRO A 31 27.56 0.43 7.75
CA PRO A 31 27.64 -1.03 7.71
C PRO A 31 26.61 -1.74 8.60
N MET A 32 26.31 -1.16 9.77
CA MET A 32 25.26 -1.68 10.66
C MET A 32 23.87 -1.56 10.03
N LEU A 33 23.55 -0.44 9.39
CA LEU A 33 22.27 -0.26 8.71
C LEU A 33 22.11 -1.24 7.54
N ASP A 34 23.20 -1.49 6.81
CA ASP A 34 23.19 -2.46 5.72
C ASP A 34 23.01 -3.89 6.24
N TYR A 35 23.70 -4.25 7.34
CA TYR A 35 23.50 -5.53 8.01
C TYR A 35 22.06 -5.71 8.51
N LEU A 36 21.49 -4.71 9.17
CA LEU A 36 20.12 -4.78 9.68
C LEU A 36 19.10 -4.89 8.54
N ALA A 37 19.31 -4.17 7.45
CA ALA A 37 18.48 -4.28 6.26
C ALA A 37 18.60 -5.66 5.60
N ALA A 38 19.80 -6.23 5.49
CA ALA A 38 20.02 -7.53 4.85
C ALA A 38 19.43 -8.70 5.66
N HIS A 39 19.57 -8.67 6.99
CA HIS A 39 19.21 -9.80 7.84
C HIS A 39 17.84 -9.66 8.51
N PHE A 40 17.34 -8.44 8.68
CA PHE A 40 16.07 -8.14 9.34
C PHE A 40 15.15 -7.26 8.51
N ALA A 41 15.22 -7.37 7.18
CA ALA A 41 14.26 -6.74 6.29
C ALA A 41 12.82 -7.18 6.60
N GLN A 42 11.91 -6.21 6.54
CA GLN A 42 10.50 -6.52 6.31
C GLN A 42 10.39 -7.35 5.02
N LYS A 43 9.63 -8.45 5.07
CA LYS A 43 9.10 -9.01 3.82
C LYS A 43 8.33 -7.87 3.15
N PRO A 44 8.36 -7.71 1.81
CA PRO A 44 7.46 -6.81 1.13
C PRO A 44 6.03 -7.28 1.41
N VAL A 45 5.46 -6.76 2.49
CA VAL A 45 4.03 -6.63 2.66
C VAL A 45 3.70 -5.40 1.85
N SER A 46 2.86 -5.55 0.82
CA SER A 46 2.40 -4.46 -0.01
C SER A 46 2.04 -3.29 0.90
N SER A 47 2.83 -2.21 0.80
CA SER A 47 2.71 -1.05 1.65
C SER A 47 1.32 -0.47 1.49
N HIS A 48 0.46 -0.75 2.46
CA HIS A 48 -0.84 -0.13 2.52
C HIS A 48 -0.66 1.36 2.84
N ILE A 49 -1.09 2.19 1.89
CA ILE A 49 -1.78 3.49 2.05
C ILE A 49 -0.91 4.74 2.25
N VAL A 50 -0.66 5.44 1.12
CA VAL A 50 -1.26 6.76 0.86
C VAL A 50 -1.90 6.69 -0.54
N ALA A 51 -3.10 6.13 -0.60
CA ALA A 51 -3.95 6.20 -1.78
C ALA A 51 -4.87 7.42 -1.62
N THR A 52 -4.38 8.61 -1.99
CA THR A 52 -5.23 9.80 -1.82
C THR A 52 -5.16 10.81 -2.96
N SER A 53 -4.47 10.50 -4.07
CA SER A 53 -4.63 11.29 -5.30
C SER A 53 -4.70 10.42 -6.55
N GLY A 54 -3.75 9.49 -6.72
CA GLY A 54 -3.72 8.59 -7.88
C GLY A 54 -4.93 7.65 -7.97
N SER A 55 -5.21 6.88 -6.91
CA SER A 55 -6.28 5.88 -6.93
C SER A 55 -7.68 6.48 -6.99
N GLU A 56 -7.90 7.66 -6.38
CA GLU A 56 -9.17 8.37 -6.51
C GLU A 56 -9.38 8.92 -7.93
N ALA A 57 -8.32 9.40 -8.58
CA ALA A 57 -8.39 9.81 -9.98
C ALA A 57 -8.67 8.61 -10.91
N ILE A 58 -8.04 7.46 -10.65
CA ILE A 58 -8.32 6.20 -11.35
C ILE A 58 -9.79 5.82 -11.16
N TYR A 59 -10.32 5.86 -9.94
CA TYR A 59 -11.72 5.58 -9.65
C TYR A 59 -12.67 6.50 -10.42
N LYS A 60 -12.47 7.82 -10.34
CA LYS A 60 -13.30 8.81 -11.05
C LYS A 60 -13.28 8.59 -12.56
N ARG A 61 -12.10 8.34 -13.15
CA ARG A 61 -11.95 8.10 -14.59
C ARG A 61 -12.56 6.78 -15.03
N ALA A 62 -12.31 5.69 -14.31
CA ALA A 62 -12.60 4.33 -14.78
C ALA A 62 -13.98 3.82 -14.36
N CYS A 63 -14.52 4.30 -13.24
CA CYS A 63 -15.77 3.77 -12.69
C CYS A 63 -16.96 4.71 -12.86
N LEU A 64 -16.73 6.02 -13.01
CA LEU A 64 -17.81 7.03 -13.13
C LEU A 64 -18.05 7.48 -14.58
N SER A 65 -17.43 6.81 -15.55
CA SER A 65 -17.62 7.11 -16.97
C SER A 65 -18.94 6.57 -17.53
N CYS A 66 -19.52 5.55 -16.89
CA CYS A 66 -20.71 4.85 -17.40
C CYS A 66 -21.92 4.91 -16.45
N HIS A 67 -21.71 5.03 -15.14
CA HIS A 67 -22.78 5.09 -14.14
C HIS A 67 -22.30 5.87 -12.90
N GLU A 68 -23.24 6.24 -12.04
CA GLU A 68 -22.96 7.00 -10.82
C GLU A 68 -22.31 6.12 -9.73
N ASP A 69 -21.86 6.78 -8.65
CA ASP A 69 -21.07 6.17 -7.58
C ASP A 69 -21.89 5.35 -6.60
N ASP A 70 -23.15 5.71 -6.41
CA ASP A 70 -24.15 5.05 -5.56
C ASP A 70 -24.24 3.52 -5.77
N ILE A 71 -24.25 3.04 -7.01
CA ILE A 71 -24.24 1.59 -7.29
C ILE A 71 -22.94 0.94 -6.81
N ILE A 72 -21.82 1.65 -6.87
CA ILE A 72 -20.51 1.19 -6.42
C ILE A 72 -20.45 1.19 -4.90
N GLU A 73 -20.88 2.27 -4.26
CA GLU A 73 -20.88 2.40 -2.79
C GLU A 73 -21.75 1.33 -2.11
N SER A 74 -22.82 0.90 -2.77
CA SER A 74 -23.74 -0.13 -2.25
C SER A 74 -23.11 -1.53 -2.20
N GLN A 75 -22.05 -1.82 -2.97
CA GLN A 75 -21.51 -3.17 -3.09
C GLN A 75 -20.86 -3.69 -1.79
N ARG A 76 -20.17 -2.83 -1.03
CA ARG A 76 -19.54 -3.13 0.27
C ARG A 76 -18.82 -4.50 0.30
N LEU A 77 -17.73 -4.63 -0.47
CA LEU A 77 -17.04 -5.90 -0.68
C LEU A 77 -15.67 -5.95 -0.01
N ALA A 78 -15.23 -7.15 0.36
CA ALA A 78 -13.82 -7.41 0.66
C ALA A 78 -12.99 -7.34 -0.63
N ARG A 79 -11.66 -7.22 -0.52
CA ARG A 79 -10.73 -7.12 -1.67
C ARG A 79 -11.01 -8.15 -2.76
N ALA A 80 -11.20 -9.42 -2.41
CA ALA A 80 -11.48 -10.48 -3.37
C ALA A 80 -12.81 -10.27 -4.13
N GLY A 81 -13.82 -9.67 -3.49
CA GLY A 81 -15.06 -9.27 -4.16
C GLY A 81 -14.85 -8.08 -5.11
N TRP A 82 -14.04 -7.11 -4.71
CA TRP A 82 -13.66 -6.00 -5.58
C TRP A 82 -12.86 -6.43 -6.82
N VAL A 83 -11.95 -7.42 -6.69
CA VAL A 83 -11.27 -8.03 -7.84
C VAL A 83 -12.27 -8.51 -8.87
N ARG A 84 -13.25 -9.34 -8.46
CA ARG A 84 -14.25 -9.89 -9.37
C ARG A 84 -15.11 -8.81 -10.01
N SER A 85 -15.45 -7.77 -9.26
CA SER A 85 -16.28 -6.66 -9.75
C SER A 85 -15.53 -5.80 -10.77
N VAL A 86 -14.28 -5.41 -10.49
CA VAL A 86 -13.45 -4.63 -11.43
C VAL A 86 -13.19 -5.43 -12.70
N GLU A 87 -12.85 -6.72 -12.60
CA GLU A 87 -12.64 -7.56 -13.78
C GLU A 87 -13.92 -7.73 -14.62
N LYS A 88 -15.09 -7.77 -13.97
CA LYS A 88 -16.39 -7.77 -14.67
C LYS A 88 -16.59 -6.45 -15.42
N MET A 89 -16.30 -5.31 -14.81
CA MET A 89 -16.42 -4.00 -15.46
C MET A 89 -15.45 -3.86 -16.63
N MET A 90 -14.21 -4.34 -16.50
CA MET A 90 -13.25 -4.36 -17.60
C MET A 90 -13.76 -5.17 -18.79
N ARG A 91 -14.36 -6.35 -18.54
CA ARG A 91 -15.01 -7.15 -19.61
C ARG A 91 -16.22 -6.45 -20.24
N TRP A 92 -16.86 -5.54 -19.52
CA TRP A 92 -17.97 -4.73 -20.04
C TRP A 92 -17.50 -3.41 -20.67
N GLY A 93 -16.20 -3.17 -20.73
CA GLY A 93 -15.61 -2.03 -21.45
C GLY A 93 -15.04 -0.93 -20.56
N ALA A 94 -14.96 -1.10 -19.23
CA ALA A 94 -14.25 -0.15 -18.37
C ALA A 94 -12.75 -0.15 -18.68
N ASP A 95 -12.21 1.02 -19.00
CA ASP A 95 -10.79 1.19 -19.31
C ASP A 95 -9.93 1.31 -18.04
N VAL A 96 -9.46 0.15 -17.58
CA VAL A 96 -8.55 0.02 -16.43
C VAL A 96 -7.24 -0.62 -16.91
N PRO A 97 -6.16 0.16 -17.08
CA PRO A 97 -4.84 -0.38 -17.37
C PRO A 97 -4.39 -1.41 -16.33
N ALA A 98 -3.59 -2.40 -16.73
CA ALA A 98 -3.15 -3.46 -15.82
C ALA A 98 -2.42 -2.93 -14.57
N ALA A 99 -1.65 -1.84 -14.72
CA ALA A 99 -0.96 -1.18 -13.62
C ALA A 99 -1.90 -0.48 -12.61
N ASP A 100 -3.10 -0.09 -13.06
CA ASP A 100 -4.10 0.62 -12.26
C ASP A 100 -5.06 -0.32 -11.53
N LYS A 101 -5.13 -1.60 -11.95
CA LYS A 101 -6.12 -2.57 -11.45
C LYS A 101 -5.99 -2.80 -9.94
N ASP A 102 -4.80 -3.18 -9.47
CA ASP A 102 -4.58 -3.44 -8.04
C ASP A 102 -4.75 -2.17 -7.17
N PRO A 103 -4.19 -1.00 -7.54
CA PRO A 103 -4.44 0.25 -6.83
C PRO A 103 -5.92 0.64 -6.73
N LEU A 104 -6.70 0.40 -7.78
CA LEU A 104 -8.15 0.64 -7.79
C LEU A 104 -8.89 -0.33 -6.85
N ILE A 105 -8.55 -1.61 -6.90
CA ILE A 105 -9.14 -2.64 -6.03
C ILE A 105 -8.85 -2.33 -4.56
N ASP A 106 -7.62 -1.95 -4.22
CA ASP A 106 -7.22 -1.62 -2.86
C ASP A 106 -7.94 -0.34 -2.37
N TYR A 107 -8.12 0.65 -3.25
CA TYR A 107 -8.91 1.86 -2.95
C TYR A 107 -10.38 1.53 -2.67
N LEU A 108 -11.02 0.73 -3.52
CA LEU A 108 -12.42 0.34 -3.36
C LEU A 108 -12.63 -0.49 -2.08
N ALA A 109 -11.71 -1.42 -1.78
CA ALA A 109 -11.78 -2.24 -0.56
C ALA A 109 -11.59 -1.41 0.72
N ALA A 110 -10.70 -0.42 0.69
CA ALA A 110 -10.48 0.48 1.82
C ALA A 110 -11.67 1.44 2.04
N ARG A 111 -12.26 1.97 0.95
CA ARG A 111 -13.33 2.96 1.02
C ARG A 111 -14.72 2.35 1.26
N TYR A 112 -14.96 1.16 0.71
CA TYR A 112 -16.25 0.46 0.79
C TYR A 112 -16.07 -0.97 1.33
N PRO A 113 -15.65 -1.12 2.61
CA PRO A 113 -15.49 -2.43 3.24
C PRO A 113 -16.85 -3.12 3.47
N PRO A 114 -16.88 -4.45 3.69
CA PRO A 114 -18.07 -5.16 4.15
C PRO A 114 -18.63 -4.55 5.44
N ARG A 115 -19.95 -4.66 5.61
CA ARG A 115 -20.62 -4.30 6.87
C ARG A 115 -20.47 -5.40 7.91
#